data_AF-A0AAE7DBC2-F1
#
_entry.id   AF-A0AAE7DBC2-F1
#
_cell.length_a   1.000
_cell.length_b   1.000
_cell.length_c   1.000
_cell.angle_alpha   90.00
_cell.angle_beta   90.00
_cell.angle_gamma   90.00
#
_symmetry.space_group_name_H-M   'P 1'
#
loop_
_entity.id
_entity.type
_entity.pdbx_description
1 polymer ?
#
loop_
_entity_poly.entity_id
_entity_poly.type
_entity_poly.pdbx_seq_one_letter_code
_entity_poly.pdbx_strand_id
1 'polypeptide(L)'
;MLLLFNIQTILATENADIRFPFDRYKDEDWDIEHVRSKASKSVTVNHRHAWCADMLEYLTGVNGTYSDNGDRDGKKFSELQIQAISEMSHDENKKLAIKILELFSTDVISDDIFEKVYNEVSVLFGENIDPENIDSISNLALLDSATNRSYKNAMFPIKRKKIIENDMNGIFVPICTKNLFLKLYSMRMADLLYWTADDARNYLNAIKKTLHEYLT
;
A
#
# COMPACT_ATOMS: atom_id res chain seq x y z
N MET A 1 -2.19 -7.25 20.42
CA MET A 1 -0.91 -7.84 19.99
C MET A 1 -0.03 -6.85 19.21
N LEU A 2 -0.49 -6.24 18.11
CA LEU A 2 0.32 -5.29 17.30
C LEU A 2 0.78 -4.03 18.07
N LEU A 3 -0.06 -3.49 18.96
CA LEU A 3 0.35 -2.40 19.85
C LEU A 3 1.55 -2.79 20.73
N LEU A 4 1.44 -3.93 21.43
CA LEU A 4 2.52 -4.44 22.28
C LEU A 4 3.80 -4.69 21.46
N PHE A 5 3.66 -5.20 20.23
CA PHE A 5 4.80 -5.37 19.33
C PHE A 5 5.51 -4.04 19.03
N ASN A 6 4.76 -2.95 18.81
CA ASN A 6 5.35 -1.61 18.64
C ASN A 6 6.05 -1.13 19.91
N ILE A 7 5.41 -1.25 21.07
CA ILE A 7 5.97 -0.82 22.36
C ILE A 7 7.28 -1.58 22.65
N GLN A 8 7.25 -2.91 22.57
CA GLN A 8 8.43 -3.75 22.85
C GLN A 8 9.57 -3.49 21.85
N THR A 9 9.26 -3.22 20.58
CA THR A 9 10.28 -2.85 19.59
C THR A 9 10.99 -1.54 19.97
N ILE A 10 10.26 -0.55 20.47
CA ILE A 10 10.87 0.71 20.94
C ILE A 10 11.70 0.46 22.21
N LEU A 11 11.16 -0.27 23.19
CA LEU A 11 11.86 -0.57 24.45
C LEU A 11 13.16 -1.37 24.24
N ALA A 12 13.20 -2.23 23.23
CA ALA A 12 14.39 -3.00 22.86
C ALA A 12 15.45 -2.16 22.10
N THR A 13 15.15 -0.92 21.73
CA THR A 13 16.09 -0.07 21.00
C THR A 13 17.05 0.62 21.98
N GLU A 14 18.30 0.19 22.02
CA GLU A 14 19.30 0.68 23.00
C GLU A 14 19.91 2.05 22.65
N ASN A 15 20.00 2.39 21.35
CA ASN A 15 20.79 3.53 20.85
C ASN A 15 19.95 4.68 20.28
N ALA A 16 18.61 4.58 20.30
CA ALA A 16 17.74 5.62 19.79
C ALA A 16 16.90 6.20 20.93
N ASP A 17 16.92 7.53 21.08
CA ASP A 17 16.10 8.25 22.04
C ASP A 17 14.64 8.36 21.54
N ILE A 18 13.98 7.21 21.36
CA ILE A 18 12.60 7.12 20.87
C ILE A 18 11.69 6.76 22.04
N ARG A 19 10.61 7.52 22.21
CA ARG A 19 9.52 7.19 23.16
C ARG A 19 8.28 6.79 22.38
N PHE A 20 7.53 5.83 22.92
CA PHE A 20 6.22 5.50 22.37
C PHE A 20 5.24 6.67 22.68
N PRO A 21 4.56 7.26 21.68
CA PRO A 21 3.66 8.39 21.89
C PRO A 21 2.29 7.91 22.39
N PHE A 22 2.21 7.61 23.69
CA PHE A 22 0.99 7.11 24.33
C PHE A 22 -0.18 8.09 24.26
N ASP A 23 0.09 9.39 24.28
CA ASP A 23 -0.86 10.48 24.09
C ASP A 23 -1.58 10.33 22.74
N ARG A 24 -0.82 10.19 21.66
CA ARG A 24 -1.38 9.95 20.32
C ARG A 24 -2.16 8.67 20.24
N TYR A 25 -1.65 7.59 20.86
CA TYR A 25 -2.37 6.32 20.84
C TYR A 25 -3.72 6.38 21.57
N LYS A 26 -3.82 7.24 22.59
CA LYS A 26 -5.04 7.44 23.38
C LYS A 26 -6.04 8.38 22.70
N ASP A 27 -5.55 9.43 22.06
CA ASP A 27 -6.37 10.54 21.56
C ASP A 27 -6.76 10.37 20.08
N GLU A 28 -6.06 9.53 19.32
CA GLU A 28 -6.35 9.23 17.91
C GLU A 28 -7.11 7.91 17.73
N ASP A 29 -7.78 7.75 16.58
CA ASP A 29 -8.40 6.50 16.18
C ASP A 29 -7.40 5.60 15.45
N TRP A 30 -7.41 4.31 15.80
CA TRP A 30 -6.49 3.31 15.26
C TRP A 30 -7.26 2.13 14.64
N ASP A 31 -6.84 1.76 13.44
CA ASP A 31 -7.34 0.61 12.71
C ASP A 31 -6.28 -0.50 12.58
N ILE A 32 -6.77 -1.68 12.25
CA ILE A 32 -5.94 -2.78 11.76
C ILE A 32 -5.99 -2.77 10.24
N GLU A 33 -4.81 -2.69 9.63
CA GLU A 33 -4.65 -2.58 8.19
C GLU A 33 -4.07 -3.88 7.61
N HIS A 34 -4.60 -4.35 6.49
CA HIS A 34 -4.05 -5.50 5.77
C HIS A 34 -2.85 -5.04 4.93
N VAL A 35 -1.70 -5.72 5.03
CA VAL A 35 -0.50 -5.33 4.28
C VAL A 35 -0.70 -5.54 2.78
N ARG A 36 -1.14 -6.75 2.41
CA ARG A 36 -1.58 -7.10 1.05
C ARG A 36 -3.07 -6.77 0.88
N SER A 37 -3.52 -6.41 -0.32
CA SER A 37 -4.95 -6.31 -0.60
C SER A 37 -5.63 -7.68 -0.55
N LYS A 38 -6.95 -7.68 -0.35
CA LYS A 38 -7.77 -8.88 -0.55
C LYS A 38 -8.30 -8.91 -1.98
N ALA A 39 -7.97 -9.96 -2.73
CA ALA A 39 -8.48 -10.21 -4.08
C ALA A 39 -10.01 -10.33 -4.10
N SER A 40 -10.59 -10.86 -3.03
CA SER A 40 -12.05 -10.97 -2.84
C SER A 40 -12.79 -9.62 -2.70
N LYS A 41 -12.08 -8.50 -2.55
CA LYS A 41 -12.68 -7.17 -2.35
C LYS A 41 -12.39 -6.28 -3.56
N SER A 42 -13.41 -6.07 -4.39
CA SER A 42 -13.32 -5.25 -5.60
C SER A 42 -13.33 -3.75 -5.30
N VAL A 43 -12.79 -2.98 -6.25
CA VAL A 43 -12.89 -1.51 -6.24
C VAL A 43 -14.29 -1.11 -6.68
N THR A 44 -15.01 -0.40 -5.80
CA THR A 44 -16.34 0.13 -6.10
C THR A 44 -16.27 1.12 -7.26
N VAL A 45 -17.32 1.20 -8.08
CA VAL A 45 -17.41 2.07 -9.28
C VAL A 45 -16.90 3.50 -9.04
N ASN A 46 -17.32 4.16 -7.96
CA ASN A 46 -16.95 5.55 -7.65
C ASN A 46 -15.46 5.77 -7.33
N HIS A 47 -14.68 4.71 -7.14
CA HIS A 47 -13.25 4.78 -6.84
C HIS A 47 -12.37 4.29 -8.00
N ARG A 48 -12.95 3.93 -9.15
CA ARG A 48 -12.19 3.37 -10.28
C ARG A 48 -11.25 4.38 -10.93
N HIS A 49 -11.66 5.64 -11.08
CA HIS A 49 -10.77 6.70 -11.58
C HIS A 49 -9.61 6.97 -10.62
N ALA A 50 -9.88 7.00 -9.31
CA ALA A 50 -8.83 7.14 -8.29
C ALA A 50 -7.84 5.96 -8.35
N TRP A 51 -8.35 4.74 -8.49
CA TRP A 51 -7.51 3.55 -8.68
C TRP A 51 -6.67 3.64 -9.96
N CYS A 52 -7.24 4.08 -11.08
CA CYS A 52 -6.49 4.26 -12.32
C CYS A 52 -5.38 5.30 -12.16
N ALA A 53 -5.66 6.40 -11.46
CA ALA A 53 -4.66 7.42 -11.15
C ALA A 53 -3.51 6.85 -10.32
N ASP A 54 -3.81 6.13 -9.22
CA ASP A 54 -2.79 5.48 -8.37
C ASP A 54 -1.90 4.54 -9.20
N MET A 55 -2.49 3.75 -10.10
CA MET A 55 -1.75 2.82 -10.94
C MET A 55 -0.89 3.53 -12.00
N LEU A 56 -1.42 4.59 -12.62
CA LEU A 56 -0.66 5.38 -13.60
C LEU A 56 0.55 6.01 -12.94
N GLU A 57 0.37 6.68 -11.80
CA GLU A 57 1.50 7.27 -11.06
C GLU A 57 2.55 6.23 -10.66
N TYR A 58 2.10 5.03 -10.28
CA TYR A 58 3.01 3.93 -9.94
C TYR A 58 3.81 3.46 -11.16
N LEU A 59 3.15 3.24 -12.30
CA LEU A 59 3.79 2.70 -13.51
C LEU A 59 4.68 3.72 -14.21
N THR A 60 4.29 5.00 -14.23
CA THR A 60 5.03 6.06 -14.92
C THR A 60 6.05 6.75 -14.01
N GLY A 61 5.88 6.66 -12.69
CA GLY A 61 6.68 7.41 -11.72
C GLY A 61 6.37 8.91 -11.71
N VAL A 62 5.36 9.36 -12.46
CA VAL A 62 4.95 10.77 -12.52
C VAL A 62 3.71 10.96 -11.68
N ASN A 63 3.85 11.71 -10.60
CA ASN A 63 2.72 12.11 -9.77
C ASN A 63 1.90 13.19 -10.49
N GLY A 64 0.58 13.14 -10.32
CA GLY A 64 -0.33 14.19 -10.75
C GLY A 64 -1.56 14.19 -9.88
N THR A 65 -1.89 15.34 -9.31
CA THR A 65 -3.01 15.46 -8.37
C THR A 65 -4.35 15.40 -9.10
N TYR A 66 -4.84 14.18 -9.41
CA TYR A 66 -6.23 13.96 -9.86
C TYR A 66 -7.25 14.52 -8.85
N SER A 67 -6.86 14.59 -7.58
CA SER A 67 -7.65 15.14 -6.49
C SER A 67 -7.37 16.63 -6.20
N ASP A 68 -6.52 17.32 -6.97
CA ASP A 68 -6.37 18.76 -6.80
C ASP A 68 -7.61 19.49 -7.27
N ASN A 69 -8.05 20.48 -6.49
CA ASN A 69 -9.18 21.34 -6.84
C ASN A 69 -8.99 22.13 -8.17
N GLY A 70 -7.78 22.06 -8.76
CA GLY A 70 -7.41 22.71 -10.02
C GLY A 70 -7.65 21.90 -11.30
N ASP A 71 -7.78 20.56 -11.25
CA ASP A 71 -8.00 19.71 -12.43
C ASP A 71 -9.30 18.91 -12.32
N ARG A 72 -10.42 19.62 -12.30
CA ARG A 72 -11.76 19.02 -12.14
C ARG A 72 -12.12 17.98 -13.21
N ASP A 73 -11.47 18.05 -14.37
CA ASP A 73 -11.77 17.22 -15.53
C ASP A 73 -10.70 16.14 -15.78
N GLY A 74 -9.64 16.06 -14.95
CA GLY A 74 -8.53 15.12 -15.10
C GLY A 74 -7.69 15.30 -16.37
N LYS A 75 -7.86 16.41 -17.11
CA LYS A 75 -7.18 16.65 -18.40
C LYS A 75 -5.70 16.86 -18.22
N LYS A 76 -5.31 17.69 -17.25
CA LYS A 76 -3.90 17.98 -16.99
C LYS A 76 -3.19 16.73 -16.49
N PHE A 77 -3.85 15.94 -15.65
CA PHE A 77 -3.37 14.62 -15.24
C PHE A 77 -3.12 13.72 -16.45
N SER A 78 -4.11 13.57 -17.34
CA SER A 78 -3.99 12.75 -18.54
C SER A 78 -2.85 13.20 -19.46
N GLU A 79 -2.69 14.51 -19.69
CA GLU A 79 -1.60 15.06 -20.51
C GLU A 79 -0.22 14.70 -19.94
N LEU A 80 -0.04 14.83 -18.62
CA LEU A 80 1.20 14.45 -17.93
C LEU A 80 1.48 12.95 -18.08
N GLN A 81 0.47 12.11 -17.90
CA GLN A 81 0.62 10.65 -18.03
C GLN A 81 0.89 10.23 -19.48
N ILE A 82 0.27 10.87 -20.49
CA ILE A 82 0.55 10.62 -21.92
C ILE A 82 2.03 10.86 -22.22
N GLN A 83 2.56 11.99 -21.77
CA GLN A 83 3.97 12.31 -21.97
C GLN A 83 4.87 11.25 -21.31
N ALA A 84 4.61 10.92 -20.04
CA ALA A 84 5.40 9.94 -19.31
C ALA A 84 5.38 8.56 -19.98
N ILE A 85 4.21 8.09 -20.41
CA ILE A 85 4.03 6.82 -21.12
C ILE A 85 4.80 6.83 -22.45
N SER A 86 4.84 7.96 -23.16
CA SER A 86 5.57 8.05 -24.43
C SER A 86 7.07 7.77 -24.26
N GLU A 87 7.63 8.18 -23.12
CA GLU A 87 9.05 8.07 -22.75
C GLU A 87 9.41 6.70 -22.12
N MET A 88 8.43 5.89 -21.71
CA MET A 88 8.66 4.54 -21.17
C MET A 88 9.27 3.58 -22.19
N SER A 89 10.05 2.61 -21.68
CA SER A 89 10.50 1.43 -22.42
C SER A 89 9.33 0.65 -23.01
N HIS A 90 9.54 0.04 -24.19
CA HIS A 90 8.50 -0.75 -24.85
C HIS A 90 8.40 -2.15 -24.22
N ASP A 91 7.79 -2.21 -23.03
CA ASP A 91 7.58 -3.41 -22.24
C ASP A 91 6.11 -3.59 -21.82
N GLU A 92 5.83 -4.61 -21.00
CA GLU A 92 4.49 -4.89 -20.50
C GLU A 92 3.94 -3.77 -19.60
N ASN A 93 4.79 -3.02 -18.89
CA ASN A 93 4.35 -1.91 -18.05
C ASN A 93 3.81 -0.76 -18.91
N LYS A 94 4.47 -0.45 -20.04
CA LYS A 94 3.97 0.56 -20.98
C LYS A 94 2.62 0.16 -21.58
N LYS A 95 2.46 -1.11 -21.99
CA LYS A 95 1.19 -1.62 -22.51
C LYS A 95 0.07 -1.51 -21.47
N LEU A 96 0.37 -1.86 -20.22
CA LEU A 96 -0.60 -1.78 -19.13
C LEU A 96 -0.96 -0.33 -18.79
N ALA A 97 0.03 0.57 -18.76
CA ALA A 97 -0.21 2.00 -18.53
C ALA A 97 -1.13 2.62 -19.60
N ILE A 98 -0.96 2.24 -20.88
CA ILE A 98 -1.86 2.68 -21.96
C ILE A 98 -3.30 2.22 -21.69
N LYS A 99 -3.52 0.94 -21.36
CA LYS A 99 -4.86 0.41 -21.04
C LYS A 99 -5.51 1.13 -19.87
N ILE A 100 -4.74 1.43 -18.83
CA ILE A 100 -5.24 2.14 -17.64
C ILE A 100 -5.57 3.59 -17.97
N LEU A 101 -4.77 4.26 -18.81
CA LEU A 101 -5.06 5.62 -19.27
C LEU A 101 -6.32 5.68 -20.14
N GLU A 102 -6.51 4.70 -21.04
CA GLU A 102 -7.75 4.55 -21.81
C GLU A 102 -8.94 4.39 -20.88
N LEU A 103 -8.82 3.55 -19.85
CA LEU A 103 -9.85 3.33 -18.83
C LEU A 103 -10.17 4.60 -18.05
N PHE A 104 -9.14 5.32 -17.59
CA PHE A 104 -9.25 6.58 -16.87
C PHE A 104 -9.97 7.66 -17.69
N SER A 105 -9.78 7.66 -19.01
CA SER A 105 -10.39 8.62 -19.93
C SER A 105 -11.87 8.34 -20.23
N THR A 106 -12.43 7.24 -19.73
CA THR A 106 -13.86 6.93 -19.88
C THR A 106 -14.69 7.62 -18.78
N ASP A 107 -15.84 8.20 -19.16
CA ASP A 107 -16.74 8.86 -18.20
C ASP A 107 -17.27 7.87 -17.15
N VAL A 108 -17.68 6.68 -17.60
CA VAL A 108 -18.21 5.62 -16.75
C VAL A 108 -17.48 4.32 -17.04
N ILE A 109 -16.68 3.88 -16.07
CA ILE A 109 -15.93 2.63 -16.16
C ILE A 109 -16.86 1.46 -15.82
N SER A 110 -17.18 0.62 -16.80
CA SER A 110 -18.01 -0.59 -16.61
C SER A 110 -17.23 -1.73 -15.94
N ASP A 111 -17.97 -2.68 -15.34
CA ASP A 111 -17.37 -3.81 -14.61
C ASP A 111 -16.53 -4.70 -15.53
N ASP A 112 -17.04 -5.07 -16.71
CA ASP A 112 -16.33 -5.99 -17.63
C ASP A 112 -14.97 -5.44 -18.08
N ILE A 113 -14.91 -4.14 -18.40
CA ILE A 113 -13.66 -3.50 -18.85
C ILE A 113 -12.71 -3.32 -17.66
N PHE A 114 -13.24 -2.90 -16.50
CA PHE A 114 -12.45 -2.72 -15.29
C PHE A 114 -11.80 -4.02 -14.83
N GLU A 115 -12.57 -5.11 -14.72
CA GLU A 115 -12.09 -6.38 -14.20
C GLU A 115 -10.99 -6.97 -15.07
N LYS A 116 -11.02 -6.77 -16.39
CA LYS A 116 -9.93 -7.19 -17.29
C LYS A 116 -8.61 -6.51 -16.92
N VAL A 117 -8.61 -5.19 -16.81
CA VAL A 117 -7.41 -4.41 -16.49
C VAL A 117 -6.98 -4.63 -15.04
N TYR A 118 -7.92 -4.69 -14.11
CA TYR A 118 -7.66 -4.95 -12.70
C TYR A 118 -6.99 -6.30 -12.47
N ASN A 119 -7.41 -7.35 -13.20
CA ASN A 119 -6.78 -8.67 -13.11
C ASN A 119 -5.35 -8.65 -13.65
N GLU A 120 -5.06 -7.93 -14.74
CA GLU A 120 -3.69 -7.77 -15.26
C GLU A 120 -2.78 -7.08 -14.22
N VAL A 121 -3.25 -6.00 -13.58
CA VAL A 121 -2.53 -5.32 -12.50
C VAL A 121 -2.36 -6.24 -11.28
N SER A 122 -3.40 -6.99 -10.92
CA SER A 122 -3.34 -7.92 -9.78
C SER A 122 -2.30 -9.01 -10.01
N VAL A 123 -2.16 -9.51 -11.25
CA VAL A 123 -1.11 -10.46 -11.62
C VAL A 123 0.27 -9.80 -11.57
N LEU A 124 0.40 -8.55 -12.06
CA LEU A 124 1.65 -7.80 -11.98
C LEU A 124 2.14 -7.69 -10.53
N PHE A 125 1.26 -7.43 -9.58
CA PHE A 125 1.61 -7.34 -8.15
C PHE A 125 1.58 -8.68 -7.40
N GLY A 126 1.23 -9.77 -8.08
CA GLY A 126 1.06 -11.08 -7.47
C GLY A 126 -0.06 -11.15 -6.43
N GLU A 127 -1.04 -10.25 -6.49
CA GLU A 127 -2.20 -10.12 -5.59
C GLU A 127 -3.51 -10.63 -6.23
N ASN A 128 -3.41 -11.41 -7.32
CA ASN A 128 -4.57 -11.99 -8.00
C ASN A 128 -5.23 -13.17 -7.26
N ILE A 129 -4.59 -13.69 -6.21
CA ILE A 129 -5.11 -14.80 -5.39
C ILE A 129 -4.86 -14.48 -3.91
N ASP A 130 -5.90 -14.64 -3.09
CA ASP A 130 -5.79 -14.53 -1.63
C ASP A 130 -5.05 -15.75 -1.06
N PRO A 131 -3.96 -15.57 -0.28
CA PRO A 131 -3.33 -16.65 0.44
C PRO A 131 -4.24 -17.15 1.57
N GLU A 132 -4.10 -18.43 1.97
CA GLU A 132 -4.91 -19.04 3.04
C GLU A 132 -4.88 -18.25 4.35
N ASN A 133 -3.75 -17.61 4.66
CA ASN A 133 -3.53 -16.85 5.87
C ASN A 133 -3.65 -15.33 5.68
N ILE A 134 -4.46 -14.86 4.72
CA ILE A 134 -4.64 -13.42 4.43
C ILE A 134 -5.09 -12.60 5.66
N ASP A 135 -5.84 -13.22 6.57
CA ASP A 135 -6.32 -12.60 7.82
C ASP A 135 -5.43 -12.88 9.06
N SER A 136 -4.32 -13.59 8.87
CA SER A 136 -3.35 -13.82 9.94
C SER A 136 -2.64 -12.52 10.32
N ILE A 137 -2.22 -12.40 11.58
CA ILE A 137 -1.42 -11.25 12.06
C ILE A 137 -0.15 -11.02 11.23
N SER A 138 0.35 -12.05 10.55
CA SER A 138 1.47 -11.95 9.60
C SER A 138 1.18 -11.07 8.38
N ASN A 139 -0.07 -10.63 8.18
CA ASN A 139 -0.50 -9.73 7.12
C ASN A 139 -1.27 -8.51 7.69
N LEU A 140 -1.15 -8.23 8.99
CA LEU A 140 -1.85 -7.12 9.63
C LEU A 140 -0.87 -6.11 10.23
N ALA A 141 -1.23 -4.84 10.14
CA ALA A 141 -0.47 -3.70 10.65
C ALA A 141 -1.36 -2.81 11.53
N LEU A 142 -0.74 -2.04 12.43
CA LEU A 142 -1.45 -1.02 13.21
C LEU A 142 -1.29 0.33 12.51
N LEU A 143 -2.38 1.02 12.21
CA LEU A 143 -2.33 2.27 11.46
C LEU A 143 -3.39 3.24 11.95
N ASP A 144 -3.17 4.53 11.84
CA ASP A 144 -4.19 5.52 12.15
C ASP A 144 -5.37 5.38 11.18
N SER A 145 -6.58 5.57 11.68
CA SER A 145 -7.78 5.32 10.87
C SER A 145 -7.94 6.31 9.71
N ALA A 146 -7.36 7.51 9.79
CA ALA A 146 -7.42 8.47 8.69
C ALA A 146 -6.60 7.98 7.47
N THR A 147 -5.36 7.55 7.70
CA THR A 147 -4.51 6.95 6.67
C THR A 147 -5.14 5.67 6.14
N ASN A 148 -5.60 4.76 7.01
CA ASN A 148 -6.23 3.50 6.60
C ASN A 148 -7.43 3.72 5.66
N ARG A 149 -8.26 4.71 5.97
CA ARG A 149 -9.43 5.07 5.14
C ARG A 149 -9.06 5.75 3.82
N SER A 150 -7.87 6.35 3.71
CA SER A 150 -7.45 7.12 2.53
C SER A 150 -7.27 6.28 1.27
N TYR A 151 -6.70 5.08 1.39
CA TYR A 151 -6.45 4.18 0.24
C TYR A 151 -7.16 2.81 0.35
N LYS A 152 -7.84 2.50 1.46
CA LYS A 152 -8.72 1.32 1.60
C LYS A 152 -8.01 -0.01 1.23
N ASN A 153 -8.58 -0.79 0.31
CA ASN A 153 -8.04 -2.08 -0.14
C ASN A 153 -7.01 -1.93 -1.27
N ALA A 154 -6.22 -0.86 -1.29
CA ALA A 154 -5.18 -0.68 -2.30
C ALA A 154 -4.17 -1.83 -2.29
N MET A 155 -3.50 -2.07 -3.41
CA MET A 155 -2.47 -3.11 -3.49
C MET A 155 -1.22 -2.68 -2.71
N PHE A 156 -0.39 -3.64 -2.28
CA PHE A 156 0.77 -3.38 -1.44
C PHE A 156 1.69 -2.25 -1.95
N PRO A 157 2.03 -2.12 -3.26
CA PRO A 157 2.88 -1.05 -3.73
C PRO A 157 2.34 0.36 -3.45
N ILE A 158 1.01 0.54 -3.58
CA ILE A 158 0.34 1.82 -3.34
C ILE A 158 0.29 2.13 -1.85
N LYS A 159 -0.06 1.13 -1.03
CA LYS A 159 -0.02 1.25 0.44
C LYS A 159 1.38 1.64 0.91
N ARG A 160 2.41 0.95 0.39
CA ARG A 160 3.81 1.25 0.68
C ARG A 160 4.20 2.67 0.27
N LYS A 161 3.82 3.12 -0.94
CA LYS A 161 4.04 4.50 -1.39
C LYS A 161 3.44 5.49 -0.38
N LYS A 162 2.18 5.29 0.03
CA LYS A 162 1.52 6.17 0.99
C LYS A 162 2.20 6.21 2.35
N ILE A 163 2.59 5.04 2.88
CA ILE A 163 3.27 4.97 4.17
C ILE A 163 4.62 5.69 4.13
N ILE A 164 5.36 5.57 3.02
CA ILE A 164 6.61 6.32 2.80
C ILE A 164 6.35 7.82 2.74
N GLU A 165 5.34 8.27 1.98
CA GLU A 165 4.97 9.69 1.90
C GLU A 165 4.54 10.26 3.25
N ASN A 166 3.77 9.51 4.02
CA ASN A 166 3.37 9.93 5.36
C ASN A 166 4.58 10.12 6.27
N ASP A 167 5.48 9.13 6.30
CA ASP A 167 6.73 9.19 7.08
C ASP A 167 7.61 10.38 6.65
N MET A 168 7.74 10.62 5.34
CA MET A 168 8.48 11.77 4.79
C MET A 168 7.87 13.12 5.17
N ASN A 169 6.55 13.20 5.31
CA ASN A 169 5.83 14.42 5.70
C ASN A 169 5.68 14.58 7.23
N GLY A 170 6.31 13.73 8.03
CA GLY A 170 6.23 13.78 9.49
C GLY A 170 4.87 13.32 10.05
N ILE A 171 4.03 12.69 9.23
CA ILE A 171 2.85 11.98 9.71
C ILE A 171 3.34 10.73 10.43
N PHE A 172 2.93 10.56 11.67
CA PHE A 172 3.39 9.45 12.48
C PHE A 172 2.89 8.12 11.93
N VAL A 173 3.83 7.20 11.77
CA VAL A 173 3.56 5.81 11.45
C VAL A 173 4.20 4.96 12.55
N PRO A 174 3.47 4.03 13.18
CA PRO A 174 4.05 3.15 14.18
C PRO A 174 5.29 2.42 13.64
N ILE A 175 6.35 2.32 14.46
CA ILE A 175 7.66 1.80 14.03
C ILE A 175 7.56 0.43 13.35
N CYS A 176 6.72 -0.47 13.87
CA CYS A 176 6.57 -1.79 13.28
C CYS A 176 5.82 -1.74 11.96
N THR A 177 4.86 -0.82 11.80
CA THR A 177 4.14 -0.61 10.53
C THR A 177 5.07 -0.02 9.48
N LYS A 178 5.90 0.96 9.86
CA LYS A 178 6.97 1.50 9.01
C LYS A 178 7.93 0.38 8.56
N ASN A 179 8.48 -0.38 9.51
CA ASN A 179 9.41 -1.47 9.22
C ASN A 179 8.80 -2.54 8.31
N LEU A 180 7.51 -2.81 8.48
CA LEU A 180 6.74 -3.76 7.68
C LEU A 180 6.63 -3.34 6.22
N PHE A 181 6.14 -2.12 5.94
CA PHE A 181 6.02 -1.60 4.58
C PHE A 181 7.37 -1.30 3.93
N LEU A 182 8.42 -1.04 4.72
CA LEU A 182 9.80 -0.94 4.24
C LEU A 182 10.50 -2.30 4.08
N LYS A 183 9.84 -3.41 4.44
CA LYS A 183 10.37 -4.78 4.40
C LYS A 183 11.65 -4.99 5.19
N LEU A 184 11.79 -4.32 6.32
CA LEU A 184 12.95 -4.46 7.21
C LEU A 184 12.98 -5.79 7.97
N TYR A 185 11.86 -6.51 8.00
CA TYR A 185 11.79 -7.87 8.56
C TYR A 185 12.19 -8.95 7.55
N SER A 186 12.23 -8.64 6.25
CA SER A 186 12.47 -9.61 5.19
C SER A 186 13.96 -9.94 5.08
N MET A 187 14.29 -11.24 4.99
CA MET A 187 15.70 -11.67 4.85
C MET A 187 16.25 -11.49 3.43
N ARG A 188 15.39 -11.52 2.41
CA ARG A 188 15.76 -11.37 1.00
C ARG A 188 15.12 -10.10 0.44
N MET A 189 15.92 -9.19 -0.11
CA MET A 189 15.44 -7.93 -0.70
C MET A 189 15.26 -7.99 -2.22
N ALA A 190 15.03 -9.17 -2.79
CA ALA A 190 14.83 -9.33 -4.23
C ALA A 190 13.46 -8.80 -4.69
N ASP A 191 12.45 -8.96 -3.85
CA ASP A 191 11.04 -8.77 -4.22
C ASP A 191 10.46 -7.53 -3.53
N LEU A 192 11.13 -6.37 -3.61
CA LEU A 192 10.69 -5.16 -2.89
C LEU A 192 9.27 -4.69 -3.26
N LEU A 193 8.81 -5.04 -4.46
CA LEU A 193 7.53 -4.61 -4.99
C LEU A 193 6.32 -5.43 -4.47
N TYR A 194 6.51 -6.65 -3.94
CA TYR A 194 5.39 -7.56 -3.65
C TYR A 194 5.36 -8.04 -2.22
N TRP A 195 4.21 -8.06 -1.54
CA TRP A 195 4.12 -8.73 -0.24
C TRP A 195 4.01 -10.24 -0.44
N THR A 196 5.06 -10.99 -0.11
CA THR A 196 5.16 -12.43 -0.33
C THR A 196 4.86 -13.26 0.92
N ALA A 197 4.65 -14.57 0.75
CA ALA A 197 4.49 -15.49 1.86
C ALA A 197 5.74 -15.57 2.77
N ASP A 198 6.94 -15.38 2.18
CA ASP A 198 8.19 -15.35 2.95
C ASP A 198 8.30 -14.06 3.77
N ASP A 199 7.87 -12.91 3.23
CA ASP A 199 7.77 -11.66 3.99
C ASP A 199 6.83 -11.81 5.20
N ALA A 200 5.64 -12.38 4.98
CA ALA A 200 4.68 -12.66 6.03
C ALA A 200 5.25 -13.61 7.10
N ARG A 201 5.98 -14.66 6.69
CA ARG A 201 6.61 -15.61 7.62
C ARG A 201 7.70 -14.93 8.45
N ASN A 202 8.56 -14.13 7.83
CA ASN A 202 9.62 -13.39 8.51
C ASN A 202 9.05 -12.36 9.49
N TYR A 203 7.99 -11.64 9.09
CA TYR A 203 7.28 -10.72 9.95
C TYR A 203 6.67 -11.43 11.16
N LEU A 204 6.02 -12.57 10.97
CA LEU A 204 5.49 -13.38 12.06
C LEU A 204 6.58 -13.84 13.03
N ASN A 205 7.74 -14.26 12.51
CA ASN A 205 8.87 -14.65 13.33
C ASN A 205 9.42 -13.47 14.15
N ALA A 206 9.45 -12.26 13.58
CA ALA A 206 9.82 -11.05 14.31
C ALA A 206 8.84 -10.76 15.45
N ILE A 207 7.52 -10.83 15.21
CA ILE A 207 6.50 -10.69 16.25
C ILE A 207 6.72 -11.72 17.37
N LYS A 208 6.86 -13.00 17.02
CA LYS A 208 7.06 -14.09 17.99
C LYS A 208 8.32 -13.90 18.82
N LYS A 209 9.43 -13.49 18.19
CA LYS A 209 10.71 -13.24 18.88
C LYS A 209 10.59 -12.06 19.84
N THR A 210 10.03 -10.95 19.40
CA THR A 210 9.88 -9.73 20.22
C THR A 210 8.90 -9.94 21.37
N LEU A 211 7.87 -10.77 21.19
CA LEU A 211 6.83 -11.00 22.20
C LEU A 211 6.98 -12.34 22.95
N HIS A 212 8.12 -13.01 22.85
CA HIS A 212 8.29 -14.38 23.35
C HIS A 212 7.97 -14.53 24.85
N GLU A 213 8.28 -13.53 25.67
CA GLU A 213 8.00 -13.52 27.12
C GLU A 213 6.49 -13.48 27.46
N TYR A 214 5.66 -13.05 26.50
CA TYR A 214 4.21 -12.82 26.69
C TYR A 214 3.34 -13.87 25.99
N LEU A 215 3.93 -14.74 25.16
CA LEU A 215 3.22 -15.73 24.33
C LEU A 215 3.41 -17.17 24.83
N THR A 216 3.88 -17.32 26.06
CA THR A 216 4.07 -18.60 26.77
C THR A 216 2.76 -19.24 27.20
#